data_AF-A0A964PKA6-F1
#
_entry.id   AF-A0A964PKA6-F1
#
_cell.length_a   1.000
_cell.length_b   1.000
_cell.length_c   1.000
_cell.angle_alpha   90.00
_cell.angle_beta   90.00
_cell.angle_gamma   90.00
#
_symmetry.space_group_name_H-M   'P 1'
#
loop_
_entity.id
_entity.type
_entity.pdbx_description
1 polymer ?
#
loop_
_entity_poly.entity_id
_entity_poly.type
_entity_poly.pdbx_seq_one_letter_code
_entity_poly.pdbx_strand_id
1 'polypeptide(L)'
;MDSDSRNLQSVWSEADITRVELGSTDTNWVLSTFGDPITKLSYADGTEIWKYRNRSEKDTEVGLFLIFSVDVEEERTETLSVEFTDCVVTNYWIEEDRF
;
A
#
# COMPACT_ATOMS: atom_id res chain seq x y z
N MET A 1 -28.33 -9.39 7.77
CA MET A 1 -27.17 -8.73 8.39
C MET A 1 -25.98 -9.20 7.60
N ASP A 2 -25.68 -8.50 6.52
CA ASP A 2 -24.53 -8.77 5.68
C ASP A 2 -23.32 -8.18 6.40
N SER A 3 -22.58 -9.03 7.12
CA SER A 3 -21.22 -8.70 7.51
C SER A 3 -20.39 -8.67 6.25
N ASP A 4 -20.35 -7.50 5.60
CA ASP A 4 -19.38 -7.19 4.57
C ASP A 4 -18.04 -7.05 5.30
N SER A 5 -17.45 -8.20 5.66
CA SER A 5 -16.08 -8.32 6.10
C SER A 5 -15.22 -7.87 4.93
N ARG A 6 -15.05 -6.56 4.78
CA ARG A 6 -14.22 -5.92 3.76
C ARG A 6 -12.82 -6.47 3.98
N ASN A 7 -12.50 -7.50 3.21
CA ASN A 7 -11.26 -8.26 3.28
C ASN A 7 -10.10 -7.26 3.40
N LEU A 8 -9.37 -7.29 4.52
CA LEU A 8 -8.14 -6.53 4.73
C LEU A 8 -7.10 -7.06 3.75
N GLN A 9 -7.23 -6.66 2.48
CA GLN A 9 -6.37 -7.14 1.43
C GLN A 9 -5.17 -6.21 1.35
N SER A 10 -4.09 -6.66 1.98
CA SER A 10 -2.76 -6.11 1.74
C SER A 10 -2.23 -6.69 0.42
N VAL A 11 -2.00 -5.83 -0.56
CA VAL A 11 -1.51 -6.20 -1.91
C VAL A 11 0.00 -5.99 -2.06
N TRP A 12 0.65 -5.31 -1.11
CA TRP A 12 2.11 -5.15 -1.04
C TRP A 12 2.60 -5.24 0.41
N SER A 13 3.86 -5.60 0.63
CA SER A 13 4.51 -5.55 1.94
C SER A 13 5.77 -4.68 1.91
N GLU A 14 6.22 -4.19 3.06
CA GLU A 14 7.52 -3.50 3.16
C GLU A 14 8.68 -4.38 2.65
N ALA A 15 8.60 -5.69 2.86
CA ALA A 15 9.58 -6.64 2.38
C ALA A 15 9.58 -6.77 0.84
N ASP A 16 8.47 -6.53 0.16
CA ASP A 16 8.43 -6.49 -1.29
C ASP A 16 8.96 -5.16 -1.82
N ILE A 17 8.65 -4.04 -1.16
CA ILE A 17 9.14 -2.70 -1.52
C ILE A 17 10.67 -2.63 -1.43
N THR A 18 11.27 -3.24 -0.41
CA THR A 18 12.74 -3.26 -0.25
C THR A 18 13.49 -4.01 -1.35
N ARG A 19 12.79 -4.81 -2.17
CA ARG A 19 13.36 -5.48 -3.35
C ARG A 19 13.27 -4.64 -4.63
N VAL A 20 12.60 -3.48 -4.59
CA VAL A 20 12.52 -2.57 -5.74
C VAL A 20 13.86 -1.85 -5.89
N GLU A 21 14.48 -2.03 -7.06
CA GLU A 21 15.71 -1.37 -7.46
C GLU A 21 15.42 -0.29 -8.50
N LEU A 22 15.66 0.98 -8.16
CA LEU A 22 15.46 2.11 -9.06
C LEU A 22 16.33 1.98 -10.31
N GLY A 23 15.72 2.16 -11.49
CA GLY A 23 16.36 2.05 -12.81
C GLY A 23 16.59 0.62 -13.29
N SER A 24 16.23 -0.40 -12.51
CA SER A 24 16.45 -1.82 -12.83
C SER A 24 15.14 -2.63 -12.78
N THR A 25 14.33 -2.42 -11.74
CA THR A 25 13.02 -3.06 -11.62
C THR A 25 12.08 -2.55 -12.72
N ASP A 26 11.55 -3.47 -13.51
CA ASP A 26 10.63 -3.17 -14.61
C ASP A 26 9.15 -3.35 -14.23
N THR A 27 8.26 -2.81 -15.07
CA THR A 27 6.80 -2.87 -14.88
C THR A 27 6.24 -4.29 -14.74
N ASN A 28 6.82 -5.32 -15.38
CA ASN A 28 6.33 -6.70 -15.25
C ASN A 28 6.63 -7.26 -13.87
N TRP A 29 7.81 -6.97 -13.33
CA TRP A 29 8.15 -7.37 -11.97
C TRP A 29 7.17 -6.74 -10.97
N VAL A 30 6.85 -5.45 -11.14
CA VAL A 30 5.91 -4.75 -10.27
C VAL A 30 4.51 -5.36 -10.36
N LEU A 31 3.98 -5.61 -11.57
CA LEU A 31 2.68 -6.29 -11.74
C LEU A 31 2.68 -7.70 -11.13
N SER A 32 3.75 -8.46 -11.31
CA SER A 32 3.85 -9.82 -10.77
C SER A 32 3.95 -9.84 -9.25
N THR A 33 4.48 -8.79 -8.64
CA THR A 33 4.71 -8.72 -7.19
C THR A 33 3.53 -8.09 -6.46
N PHE A 34 2.99 -6.99 -6.96
CA PHE A 34 1.92 -6.23 -6.30
C PHE A 34 0.51 -6.44 -6.90
N GLY A 35 0.43 -7.15 -8.04
CA GLY A 35 -0.81 -7.33 -8.78
C GLY A 35 -1.20 -6.12 -9.63
N ASP A 36 -2.50 -6.00 -9.92
CA ASP A 36 -3.02 -4.87 -10.68
C ASP A 36 -3.15 -3.61 -9.80
N PRO A 37 -2.65 -2.45 -10.25
CA PRO A 37 -2.83 -1.21 -9.51
C PRO A 37 -4.29 -0.76 -9.58
N ILE A 38 -4.72 -0.09 -8.51
CA ILE A 38 -6.05 0.53 -8.43
C ILE A 38 -6.18 1.76 -9.34
N THR A 39 -5.06 2.40 -9.63
CA THR A 39 -4.98 3.58 -10.51
C THR A 39 -3.71 3.52 -11.33
N LYS A 40 -3.82 3.77 -12.64
CA LYS A 40 -2.69 4.06 -13.54
C LYS A 40 -2.85 5.48 -14.08
N LEU A 41 -1.85 6.32 -13.86
CA LEU A 41 -1.76 7.67 -14.43
C LEU A 41 -0.64 7.65 -15.46
N SER A 42 -0.90 8.10 -16.69
CA SER A 42 0.12 8.19 -17.75
C SER A 42 0.20 9.64 -18.22
N TYR A 43 1.41 10.17 -18.32
CA TYR A 43 1.69 11.56 -18.66
C TYR A 43 2.29 11.67 -20.07
N ALA A 44 2.22 12.87 -20.65
CA ALA A 44 2.63 13.11 -22.04
C ALA A 44 4.15 12.98 -22.28
N ASP A 45 4.95 13.09 -21.22
CA ASP A 45 6.40 12.92 -21.23
C ASP A 45 6.83 11.44 -21.15
N GLY A 46 5.88 10.51 -21.07
CA GLY A 46 6.15 9.07 -20.95
C GLY A 46 6.25 8.58 -19.51
N THR A 47 6.09 9.47 -18.52
CA THR A 47 6.02 9.08 -17.11
C THR A 47 4.72 8.34 -16.83
N GLU A 48 4.79 7.27 -16.03
CA GLU A 48 3.62 6.58 -15.51
C GLU A 48 3.67 6.49 -13.98
N ILE A 49 2.54 6.68 -13.31
CA ILE A 49 2.41 6.47 -11.87
C ILE A 49 1.32 5.44 -11.61
N TRP A 50 1.69 4.33 -10.99
CA TRP A 50 0.77 3.28 -10.60
C TRP A 50 0.56 3.30 -9.09
N LYS A 51 -0.71 3.22 -8.65
CA LYS A 51 -1.07 3.29 -7.24
C LYS A 51 -1.67 1.97 -6.75
N TYR A 52 -1.27 1.56 -5.55
CA TYR A 52 -1.72 0.35 -4.85
C TYR A 52 -2.16 0.73 -3.45
N ARG A 53 -3.26 0.15 -2.96
CA ARG A 53 -3.81 0.47 -1.65
C ARG A 53 -3.81 -0.75 -0.73
N ASN A 54 -3.21 -0.60 0.43
CA ASN A 54 -3.36 -1.51 1.55
C ASN A 54 -4.34 -0.92 2.56
N ARG A 55 -5.17 -1.78 3.16
CA ARG A 55 -6.01 -1.45 4.32
C ARG A 55 -5.68 -2.45 5.43
N SER A 56 -5.27 -1.94 6.60
CA SER A 56 -5.02 -2.75 7.79
C SER A 56 -5.84 -2.20 8.95
N GLU A 57 -6.56 -3.07 9.64
CA GLU A 57 -7.00 -2.81 11.01
C GLU A 57 -5.79 -3.07 11.92
N LYS A 58 -5.49 -2.16 12.84
CA LYS A 58 -4.50 -2.40 13.88
C LYS A 58 -5.21 -2.42 15.23
N ASP A 59 -5.50 -3.62 15.73
CA ASP A 59 -5.90 -3.81 17.12
C ASP A 59 -4.77 -3.36 18.04
N THR A 60 -4.95 -2.23 18.74
CA THR A 60 -4.02 -1.80 19.79
C THR A 60 -4.67 -2.02 21.14
N GLU A 61 -4.39 -3.17 21.78
CA GLU A 61 -4.79 -3.44 23.15
C GLU A 61 -3.89 -2.66 24.12
N VAL A 62 -4.44 -1.64 24.80
CA VAL A 62 -3.73 -0.91 25.87
C VAL A 62 -4.13 -1.50 27.21
N GLY A 63 -3.34 -2.46 27.70
CA GLY A 63 -3.50 -3.03 29.04
C GLY A 63 -2.89 -2.14 30.14
N LEU A 64 -3.72 -1.39 30.87
CA LEU A 64 -3.33 -0.79 32.16
C LEU A 64 -3.98 -1.60 33.30
N PHE A 65 -3.16 -2.06 34.25
CA PHE A 65 -3.62 -2.77 35.43
C PHE A 65 -4.71 -1.97 36.19
N LEU A 66 -5.81 -2.66 36.49
CA LEU A 66 -6.95 -2.29 37.34
C LEU A 66 -7.49 -0.87 37.14
N ILE A 67 -8.19 -0.56 36.04
CA ILE A 67 -9.66 -0.34 35.89
C ILE A 67 -9.86 0.15 34.43
N PHE A 68 -10.61 -0.61 33.61
CA PHE A 68 -10.97 -0.34 32.20
C PHE A 68 -9.87 -0.57 31.13
N SER A 69 -10.09 -1.59 30.29
CA SER A 69 -9.43 -1.73 28.98
C SER A 69 -10.17 -0.86 27.97
N VAL A 70 -9.44 -0.11 27.15
CA VAL A 70 -9.99 0.61 26.00
C VAL A 70 -9.44 -0.04 24.74
N ASP A 71 -10.30 -0.73 24.00
CA ASP A 71 -9.99 -1.20 22.65
C ASP A 71 -10.00 -0.01 21.70
N VAL A 72 -8.86 0.29 21.09
CA VAL A 72 -8.75 1.30 20.04
C VAL A 72 -8.59 0.56 18.71
N GLU A 73 -9.65 0.51 17.93
CA GLU A 73 -9.61 0.07 16.53
C GLU A 73 -9.12 1.24 15.66
N GLU A 74 -7.85 1.21 15.23
CA GLU A 74 -7.31 2.17 14.27
C GLU A 74 -7.26 1.53 12.88
N GLU A 75 -8.05 2.06 11.95
CA GLU A 75 -7.98 1.69 10.55
C GLU A 75 -6.90 2.51 9.84
N ARG A 76 -5.87 1.85 9.33
CA ARG A 76 -4.83 2.47 8.51
C ARG A 76 -5.05 2.15 7.05
N THR A 77 -5.09 3.20 6.24
CA THR A 77 -5.04 3.07 4.79
C THR A 77 -3.72 3.63 4.29
N GLU A 78 -2.97 2.81 3.57
CA GLU A 78 -1.70 3.18 2.97
C GLU A 78 -1.79 3.07 1.45
N THR A 79 -1.29 4.08 0.75
CA THR A 79 -1.20 4.06 -0.71
C THR A 79 0.27 4.06 -1.13
N LEU A 80 0.71 2.97 -1.76
CA LEU A 80 1.99 2.90 -2.46
C LEU A 80 1.81 3.48 -3.86
N SER A 81 2.60 4.49 -4.21
CA SER A 81 2.74 4.98 -5.57
C SER A 81 4.10 4.58 -6.12
N VAL A 82 4.12 4.02 -7.33
CA VAL A 82 5.34 3.63 -8.06
C VAL A 82 5.38 4.42 -9.36
N GLU A 83 6.46 5.16 -9.58
CA GLU A 83 6.70 5.95 -10.78
C GLU A 83 7.60 5.18 -11.75
N PHE A 84 7.28 5.26 -13.04
CA PHE A 84 8.03 4.67 -14.12
C PHE A 84 8.40 5.71 -15.17
N THR A 85 9.54 5.51 -15.79
CA THR A 85 9.92 6.10 -17.08
C THR A 85 10.58 5.01 -17.91
N ASP A 86 10.28 4.93 -19.19
CA ASP A 86 10.80 3.87 -20.08
C ASP A 86 10.61 2.44 -19.51
N CYS A 87 9.46 2.21 -18.87
CA CYS A 87 9.07 0.93 -18.23
C CYS A 87 9.93 0.48 -17.03
N VAL A 88 10.81 1.33 -16.50
CA VAL A 88 11.59 1.04 -15.28
C VAL A 88 11.19 1.96 -14.13
N VAL A 89 11.26 1.45 -12.90
CA VAL A 89 10.92 2.23 -11.71
C VAL A 89 11.93 3.36 -11.53
N THR A 90 11.47 4.60 -11.47
CA THR A 90 12.30 5.79 -11.22
C THR A 90 12.16 6.30 -9.80
N ASN A 91 11.00 6.08 -9.17
CA ASN A 91 10.71 6.51 -7.81
C ASN A 91 9.55 5.68 -7.20
N TYR A 92 9.43 5.71 -5.87
CA TYR A 92 8.25 5.22 -5.16
C TYR A 92 8.05 5.95 -3.84
N TRP A 93 6.81 6.06 -3.36
CA TRP A 93 6.49 6.62 -2.05
C TRP A 93 5.22 6.00 -1.47
N ILE A 94 5.12 6.02 -0.14
CA ILE A 94 3.96 5.53 0.60
C ILE A 94 3.29 6.73 1.28
N GLU A 95 1.98 6.84 1.12
CA GLU A 95 1.14 7.85 1.77
C GLU A 95 0.24 7.16 2.80
N GLU A 96 0.33 7.56 4.07
CA GLU A 96 -0.62 7.15 5.13
C GLU A 96 -1.80 8.14 5.15
N ASP A 97 -3.02 7.66 4.92
CA ASP A 97 -4.24 8.43 5.19
C ASP A 97 -4.52 8.35 6.70
N ARG A 98 -4.31 9.46 7.41
CA ARG A 98 -4.72 9.63 8.81
C ARG A 98 -6.09 10.32 8.84
N PHE A 99 -7.13 9.57 9.21
CA PHE A 99 -8.46 10.11 9.47
C PHE A 99 -8.58 10.65 10.90
#